data_AF-A0A7V5UQW2-F1
#
_entry.id   AF-A0A7V5UQW2-F1
#
_cell.length_a   1.000
_cell.length_b   1.000
_cell.length_c   1.000
_cell.angle_alpha   90.00
_cell.angle_beta   90.00
_cell.angle_gamma   90.00
#
_symmetry.space_group_name_H-M   'P 1'
#
loop_
_entity.id
_entity.type
_entity.pdbx_description
1 polymer ?
#
loop_
_entity_poly.entity_id
_entity_poly.type
_entity_poly.pdbx_seq_one_letter_code
_entity_poly.pdbx_strand_id
1 'polypeptide(L)'
;ERSPLHLIDGIDRPVILFQGLDDKVVPPEQSRLIADRLRDRGIKVAYHEFEGEGHGFRRADTIIRVLNEELKFLQSLFGLQDKAGSILKG
;
A
#
# COMPACT_ATOMS: atom_id res chain seq x y z
N GLU A 1 7.52 -20.49 15.00
CA GLU A 1 7.78 -19.41 14.02
C GLU A 1 6.55 -18.53 13.87
N ARG A 2 6.71 -17.21 13.80
CA ARG A 2 5.63 -16.26 13.45
C ARG A 2 5.77 -15.93 11.97
N SER A 3 5.28 -16.80 11.08
CA SER A 3 5.24 -16.45 9.64
C SER A 3 4.18 -15.36 9.43
N PRO A 4 4.49 -14.25 8.72
CA PRO A 4 3.54 -13.19 8.39
C PRO A 4 2.26 -13.71 7.71
N LEU A 5 2.34 -14.87 7.06
CA LEU A 5 1.21 -15.56 6.44
C LEU A 5 0.13 -15.98 7.45
N HIS A 6 0.49 -16.37 8.67
CA HIS A 6 -0.49 -16.71 9.71
C HIS A 6 -1.22 -15.49 10.28
N LEU A 7 -0.65 -14.30 10.12
CA LEU A 7 -1.29 -13.04 10.55
C LEU A 7 -2.33 -12.56 9.52
N ILE A 8 -2.29 -13.05 8.28
CA ILE A 8 -3.24 -12.67 7.22
C ILE A 8 -4.66 -13.01 7.64
N ASP A 9 -4.88 -14.18 8.25
CA ASP A 9 -6.22 -14.67 8.62
C ASP A 9 -6.94 -13.73 9.60
N GLY A 10 -6.19 -12.97 10.41
CA GLY A 10 -6.74 -11.96 11.33
C GLY A 10 -7.06 -10.61 10.67
N ILE A 11 -6.68 -10.40 9.41
CA ILE A 11 -6.96 -9.16 8.68
C ILE A 11 -8.39 -9.23 8.13
N ASP A 12 -9.23 -8.31 8.57
CA ASP A 12 -10.65 -8.17 8.20
C ASP A 12 -11.02 -6.76 7.70
N ARG A 13 -10.03 -5.86 7.61
CA ARG A 13 -10.19 -4.45 7.22
C ARG A 13 -9.48 -4.17 5.90
N PRO A 14 -9.91 -3.16 5.14
CA PRO A 14 -9.21 -2.72 3.93
C PRO A 14 -7.73 -2.44 4.19
N VAL A 15 -6.87 -2.85 3.27
CA VAL A 15 -5.40 -2.72 3.37
C VAL A 15 -4.83 -2.00 2.15
N ILE A 16 -3.82 -1.18 2.37
CA ILE A 16 -2.92 -0.68 1.33
C ILE A 16 -1.50 -1.18 1.61
N LEU A 17 -0.82 -1.66 0.57
CA LEU A 17 0.52 -2.22 0.64
C LEU A 17 1.43 -1.49 -0.36
N PHE A 18 2.63 -1.14 0.11
CA PHE A 18 3.67 -0.49 -0.68
C PHE A 18 4.94 -1.34 -0.62
N GLN A 19 5.52 -1.68 -1.77
CA GLN A 19 6.68 -2.57 -1.86
C GLN A 19 7.78 -1.97 -2.74
N GLY A 20 9.01 -1.94 -2.23
CA GLY A 20 10.20 -1.69 -3.05
C GLY A 20 10.63 -2.96 -3.78
N LEU A 21 10.90 -2.88 -5.09
CA LEU A 21 11.30 -4.06 -5.88
C LEU A 21 12.74 -4.52 -5.61
N ASP A 22 13.57 -3.66 -5.02
CA ASP A 22 14.95 -3.98 -4.61
C ASP A 22 15.04 -4.36 -3.12
N ASP A 23 13.90 -4.66 -2.47
CA ASP A 23 13.86 -5.05 -1.06
C ASP A 23 14.44 -6.46 -0.87
N LYS A 24 15.59 -6.52 -0.19
CA LYS A 24 16.30 -7.76 0.15
C LYS A 24 15.92 -8.32 1.53
N VAL A 25 15.21 -7.54 2.35
CA VAL A 25 14.75 -7.93 3.69
C VAL A 25 13.40 -8.64 3.58
N VAL A 26 12.47 -8.07 2.82
CA VAL A 26 11.17 -8.66 2.51
C VAL A 26 10.99 -8.69 0.99
N PRO A 27 11.18 -9.85 0.34
CA PRO A 27 11.07 -9.96 -1.12
C PRO A 27 9.67 -9.58 -1.64
N PRO A 28 9.55 -8.95 -2.83
CA PRO A 28 8.26 -8.55 -3.42
C PRO A 28 7.26 -9.69 -3.60
N GLU A 29 7.73 -10.89 -3.88
CA GLU A 29 6.87 -12.08 -3.98
C GLU A 29 6.05 -12.33 -2.71
N GLN A 30 6.59 -11.97 -1.54
CA GLN A 30 5.89 -12.14 -0.27
C GLN A 30 4.73 -11.14 -0.13
N SER A 31 4.92 -9.88 -0.51
CA SER A 31 3.86 -8.87 -0.44
C SER A 31 2.80 -9.07 -1.52
N ARG A 32 3.18 -9.54 -2.72
CA ARG A 32 2.25 -10.04 -3.76
C ARG A 32 1.35 -11.14 -3.20
N LEU A 33 1.95 -12.18 -2.60
CA LEU A 33 1.20 -13.29 -2.01
C LEU A 33 0.22 -12.83 -0.92
N ILE A 34 0.62 -11.86 -0.08
CA ILE A 34 -0.27 -11.28 0.93
C ILE A 34 -1.44 -10.55 0.26
N ALA A 35 -1.16 -9.70 -0.73
CA ALA A 35 -2.17 -8.93 -1.43
C ALA A 35 -3.22 -9.84 -2.09
N ASP A 36 -2.76 -10.91 -2.76
CA ASP A 36 -3.64 -11.85 -3.45
C ASP A 36 -4.50 -12.64 -2.47
N ARG A 37 -3.93 -13.16 -1.38
CA ARG A 37 -4.71 -13.85 -0.34
C ARG A 37 -5.78 -12.96 0.30
N LEU A 38 -5.48 -11.67 0.50
CA LEU A 38 -6.46 -10.72 1.04
C LEU A 38 -7.57 -10.44 0.03
N ARG A 39 -7.25 -10.30 -1.26
CA ARG A 39 -8.24 -10.14 -2.34
C ARG A 39 -9.14 -11.37 -2.47
N ASP A 40 -8.58 -12.58 -2.40
CA ASP A 40 -9.34 -13.83 -2.47
C ASP A 40 -10.36 -13.95 -1.33
N ARG A 41 -10.07 -13.32 -0.19
CA ARG A 41 -10.98 -13.22 0.97
C ARG A 41 -11.99 -12.08 0.86
N GLY A 42 -12.02 -11.36 -0.25
CA GLY A 42 -12.92 -10.22 -0.47
C GLY A 42 -12.53 -8.95 0.27
N ILE A 43 -11.32 -8.88 0.83
CA ILE A 43 -10.81 -7.66 1.47
C ILE A 43 -10.40 -6.66 0.39
N LYS A 44 -10.80 -5.39 0.56
CA LYS A 44 -10.35 -4.30 -0.32
C LYS A 44 -8.85 -4.09 -0.13
N VAL A 45 -8.07 -4.34 -1.19
CA VAL A 45 -6.60 -4.21 -1.18
C VAL A 45 -6.12 -3.28 -2.28
N ALA A 46 -5.34 -2.26 -1.91
CA ALA A 46 -4.51 -1.50 -2.82
C ALA A 46 -3.05 -2.01 -2.71
N TYR A 47 -2.38 -2.22 -3.84
CA TYR A 47 -0.99 -2.71 -3.87
C TYR A 47 -0.18 -1.90 -4.89
N HIS A 48 0.96 -1.37 -4.44
CA HIS A 48 1.83 -0.54 -5.25
C HIS A 48 3.28 -1.00 -5.13
N GLU A 49 3.95 -1.12 -6.26
CA GLU A 49 5.37 -1.49 -6.36
C GLU A 49 6.19 -0.30 -6.86
N PHE A 50 7.41 -0.17 -6.35
CA PHE A 50 8.32 0.92 -6.70
C PHE A 50 9.69 0.37 -7.13
N GLU A 51 10.03 0.60 -8.38
CA GLU A 51 11.35 0.30 -8.95
C GLU A 51 12.44 1.22 -8.36
N GLY A 52 13.62 0.68 -8.10
CA GLY A 52 14.75 1.42 -7.54
C GLY A 52 14.64 1.69 -6.03
N GLU A 53 13.67 1.08 -5.36
CA GLU A 53 13.45 1.21 -3.92
C GLU A 53 13.60 -0.13 -3.22
N GLY A 54 14.23 -0.13 -2.04
CA GLY A 54 14.49 -1.32 -1.23
C GLY A 54 13.64 -1.40 0.04
N HIS A 55 14.23 -1.89 1.13
CA HIS A 55 13.57 -1.89 2.44
C HIS A 55 13.49 -0.46 3.00
N GLY A 56 12.30 0.13 2.91
CA GLY A 56 12.05 1.54 3.22
C GLY A 56 12.34 2.46 2.03
N PHE A 57 11.44 3.42 1.80
CA PHE A 57 11.53 4.35 0.66
C PHE A 57 12.48 5.51 0.95
N ARG A 58 13.30 5.87 -0.03
CA ARG A 58 14.30 6.95 0.11
C ARG A 58 14.14 8.08 -0.89
N ARG A 59 13.65 7.80 -2.10
CA ARG A 59 13.52 8.85 -3.11
C ARG A 59 12.31 9.72 -2.76
N ALA A 60 12.48 11.03 -2.88
CA ALA A 60 11.44 11.99 -2.53
C ALA A 60 10.16 11.79 -3.36
N ASP A 61 10.30 11.45 -4.65
CA ASP A 61 9.17 11.16 -5.54
C ASP A 61 8.39 9.91 -5.13
N THR A 62 9.08 8.84 -4.74
CA THR A 62 8.45 7.65 -4.15
C THR A 62 7.67 8.01 -2.89
N ILE A 63 8.29 8.73 -1.95
CA ILE A 63 7.66 9.11 -0.68
C ILE A 63 6.41 9.96 -0.92
N ILE A 64 6.49 10.96 -1.80
CA ILE A 64 5.34 11.80 -2.17
C ILE A 64 4.23 10.94 -2.77
N ARG A 65 4.56 9.98 -3.65
CA ARG A 65 3.58 9.09 -4.26
C ARG A 65 2.91 8.19 -3.23
N VAL A 66 3.68 7.60 -2.30
CA VAL A 66 3.15 6.77 -1.21
C VAL A 66 2.16 7.55 -0.36
N LEU A 67 2.52 8.75 0.08
CA LEU A 67 1.64 9.61 0.88
C LEU A 67 0.36 10.00 0.14
N ASN A 68 0.46 10.30 -1.16
CA ASN A 68 -0.70 10.63 -1.99
C ASN A 68 -1.64 9.43 -2.17
N GLU A 69 -1.11 8.23 -2.43
CA GLU A 69 -1.92 7.02 -2.58
C GLU A 69 -2.54 6.58 -1.24
N GLU A 70 -1.81 6.72 -0.13
CA GLU A 70 -2.35 6.51 1.22
C GLU A 70 -3.51 7.46 1.52
N LEU A 71 -3.33 8.77 1.25
CA LEU A 71 -4.38 9.76 1.44
C LEU A 71 -5.63 9.44 0.59
N LYS A 72 -5.44 9.12 -0.70
CA LYS A 72 -6.56 8.74 -1.60
C LYS A 72 -7.27 7.48 -1.11
N PHE A 73 -6.52 6.49 -0.62
CA PHE A 73 -7.09 5.26 -0.08
C PHE A 73 -7.97 5.56 1.13
N LEU A 74 -7.46 6.33 2.10
CA LEU A 74 -8.22 6.75 3.28
C LEU A 74 -9.45 7.60 2.90
N GLN A 75 -9.29 8.56 1.98
CA GLN A 75 -10.39 9.37 1.46
C GLN A 75 -11.50 8.50 0.85
N SER A 76 -11.12 7.52 0.02
CA SER A 76 -12.06 6.56 -0.58
C SER A 76 -12.78 5.71 0.46
N LEU A 77 -12.10 5.31 1.54
CA LEU A 77 -12.71 4.51 2.60
C LEU A 77 -13.70 5.31 3.47
N PHE A 78 -13.38 6.56 3.76
CA PHE A 78 -14.20 7.42 4.63
C PHE A 78 -15.18 8.30 3.86
N GLY A 79 -15.23 8.21 2.52
CA GLY A 79 -16.07 9.06 1.68
C GLY A 79 -15.69 10.54 1.75
N LEU A 80 -14.42 10.84 2.07
CA LEU A 80 -13.93 12.21 2.14
C LEU A 80 -13.64 12.71 0.73
N GLN A 81 -14.30 13.78 0.32
CA GLN A 81 -14.01 14.44 -0.95
C GLN A 81 -12.77 15.33 -0.80
N ASP A 82 -11.86 15.23 -1.77
CA ASP A 82 -10.66 16.05 -1.77
C ASP A 82 -11.02 17.53 -1.99
N LYS A 83 -10.68 18.38 -1.02
CA LYS A 83 -10.72 19.84 -1.18
C LYS A 83 -9.40 20.41 -1.72
N ALA A 84 -8.32 19.63 -1.72
CA ALA A 84 -6.99 20.12 -2.10
C ALA A 84 -6.88 20.42 -3.60
N GLY A 85 -7.56 19.65 -4.46
CA GLY A 85 -7.64 19.92 -5.90
C GLY A 85 -8.35 21.22 -6.29
N SER A 86 -9.10 21.85 -5.37
CA SER A 86 -9.83 23.11 -5.63
C SER A 86 -9.00 24.36 -5.38
N ILE A 87 -7.87 24.28 -4.67
CA ILE A 87 -7.09 25.46 -4.24
C ILE A 87 -5.98 25.83 -5.25
N LEU A 88 -5.60 24.90 -6.14
CA LEU A 88 -4.54 25.11 -7.14
C LEU A 88 -5.04 25.46 -8.55
N LYS A 89 -6.34 25.77 -8.71
CA LYS A 89 -6.93 26.24 -9.98
C LYS A 89 -7.43 27.70 -9.88
N GLY A 90 -6.68 28.55 -9.19
CA GLY A 90 -6.88 30.01 -9.13
C GLY A 90 -5.79 30.74 -9.88
#